data_AF-A0A933J7T6-F1
#
_entry.id   AF-A0A933J7T6-F1
#
_cell.length_a   1.000
_cell.length_b   1.000
_cell.length_c   1.000
_cell.angle_alpha   90.00
_cell.angle_beta   90.00
_cell.angle_gamma   90.00
#
_symmetry.space_group_name_H-M   'P 1'
#
loop_
_entity.id
_entity.type
_entity.pdbx_description
1 polymer ?
#
loop_
_entity_poly.entity_id
_entity_poly.type
_entity_poly.pdbx_seq_one_letter_code
_entity_poly.pdbx_strand_id
1 'polypeptide(L)'
;MDAQRIIDALVVAGMFVVRIGLPLAVMFAAAYWLRDRLELQDANSGRRAENSRVIPFPNPAKKTAPPVATARSERCWEATKCDAARRAQCAAYKQPDLPCWLALQVGEGKLREECFNCAQYTKLQKNRA
;
A
#
# COMPACT_ATOMS: atom_id res chain seq x y z
N MET A 1 60.82 -18.10 -8.67
CA MET A 1 59.58 -17.31 -8.46
C MET A 1 59.92 -16.22 -7.48
N ASP A 2 60.07 -14.99 -7.98
CA ASP A 2 60.57 -13.86 -7.20
C ASP A 2 59.59 -13.49 -6.10
N ALA A 3 60.05 -13.39 -4.85
CA ALA A 3 59.22 -13.06 -3.68
C ALA A 3 58.37 -11.79 -3.90
N GLN A 4 58.89 -10.85 -4.69
CA GLN A 4 58.20 -9.61 -5.09
C GLN A 4 56.88 -9.86 -5.84
N ARG A 5 56.81 -10.89 -6.68
CA ARG A 5 55.60 -11.24 -7.45
C ARG A 5 54.52 -11.85 -6.56
N ILE A 6 54.92 -12.60 -5.53
CA ILE A 6 53.99 -13.20 -4.56
C ILE A 6 53.37 -12.11 -3.69
N ILE A 7 54.19 -11.14 -3.24
CA ILE A 7 53.71 -10.01 -2.45
C ILE A 7 52.73 -9.16 -3.26
N ASP A 8 53.04 -8.83 -4.51
CA ASP A 8 52.15 -8.07 -5.40
C ASP A 8 50.81 -8.79 -5.61
N ALA A 9 50.85 -10.11 -5.86
CA ALA A 9 49.65 -10.93 -6.02
C ALA A 9 48.79 -10.96 -4.73
N LEU A 10 49.41 -11.06 -3.55
CA LEU A 10 48.73 -11.02 -2.26
C LEU A 10 48.07 -9.67 -1.99
N VAL A 11 48.74 -8.56 -2.34
CA VAL A 11 48.20 -7.21 -2.17
C VAL A 11 46.99 -7.01 -3.08
N VAL A 12 47.09 -7.40 -4.36
CA VAL A 12 45.99 -7.31 -5.31
C VAL A 12 44.82 -8.18 -4.85
N ALA A 13 45.06 -9.45 -4.54
CA ALA A 13 44.02 -10.35 -4.05
C ALA A 13 43.36 -9.82 -2.76
N GLY A 14 44.15 -9.29 -1.82
CA GLY A 14 43.67 -8.68 -0.60
C GLY A 14 42.75 -7.48 -0.86
N MET A 15 43.11 -6.59 -1.79
CA MET A 15 42.25 -5.46 -2.17
C MET A 15 40.93 -5.93 -2.79
N PHE A 16 40.94 -6.99 -3.60
CA PHE A 16 39.72 -7.58 -4.15
C PHE A 16 38.83 -8.18 -3.06
N VAL A 17 39.42 -8.93 -2.11
CA VAL A 17 38.68 -9.49 -0.97
C VAL A 17 38.11 -8.38 -0.09
N VAL A 18 38.81 -7.28 0.14
CA VAL A 18 38.26 -6.15 0.89
C VAL A 18 37.15 -5.47 0.11
N ARG A 19 37.34 -5.21 -1.20
CA ARG A 19 36.33 -4.56 -2.06
C ARG A 19 35.06 -5.38 -2.25
N ILE A 20 35.14 -6.71 -2.22
CA ILE A 20 33.98 -7.61 -2.44
C ILE A 20 33.45 -8.14 -1.11
N GLY A 21 34.33 -8.52 -0.19
CA GLY A 21 33.98 -9.04 1.12
C GLY A 21 33.32 -7.99 2.01
N LEU A 22 33.80 -6.74 2.00
CA LEU A 22 33.19 -5.66 2.78
C LEU A 22 31.72 -5.38 2.37
N PRO A 23 31.37 -5.14 1.09
CA PRO A 23 29.97 -4.91 0.72
C PRO A 23 29.09 -6.14 0.95
N LEU A 24 29.60 -7.35 0.75
CA LEU A 24 28.84 -8.57 1.07
C LEU A 24 28.57 -8.68 2.58
N ALA A 25 29.59 -8.47 3.42
CA ALA A 25 29.43 -8.49 4.87
C ALA A 25 28.42 -7.44 5.35
N VAL A 26 28.44 -6.23 4.78
CA VAL A 26 27.45 -5.18 5.07
C VAL A 26 26.04 -5.60 4.67
N MET A 27 25.87 -6.19 3.47
CA MET A 27 24.57 -6.69 3.02
C MET A 27 24.04 -7.79 3.93
N PHE A 28 24.87 -8.76 4.32
CA PHE A 28 24.47 -9.82 5.25
C PHE A 28 24.13 -9.27 6.64
N ALA A 29 24.93 -8.34 7.16
CA ALA A 29 24.65 -7.69 8.44
C ALA A 29 23.33 -6.91 8.41
N ALA A 30 23.08 -6.15 7.34
CA ALA A 30 21.83 -5.42 7.16
C ALA A 30 20.63 -6.37 7.05
N ALA A 31 20.76 -7.46 6.28
CA ALA A 31 19.70 -8.46 6.15
C ALA A 31 19.43 -9.18 7.49
N TYR A 32 20.48 -9.54 8.24
CA TYR A 32 20.36 -10.17 9.55
C TYR A 32 19.71 -9.23 10.57
N TRP A 33 20.14 -7.97 10.60
CA TRP A 33 19.55 -6.95 11.47
C TRP A 33 18.07 -6.69 11.14
N LEU A 34 17.71 -6.66 9.85
CA LEU A 34 16.33 -6.47 9.43
C LEU A 34 15.46 -7.68 9.81
N ARG A 35 16.02 -8.89 9.71
CA ARG A 35 15.34 -10.12 10.13
C ARG A 35 15.06 -10.15 11.64
N ASP A 36 16.04 -9.78 12.45
CA ASP A 36 15.89 -9.68 13.91
C ASP A 36 14.76 -8.69 14.30
N ARG A 37 14.69 -7.55 13.59
CA ARG A 37 13.60 -6.57 13.75
C ARG A 37 12.23 -7.14 13.33
N LEU A 38 12.18 -7.92 12.26
CA LEU A 38 10.95 -8.55 11.78
C LEU A 38 10.44 -9.60 12.77
N GLU A 39 11.32 -10.41 13.37
CA GLU A 39 10.94 -11.40 14.37
C GLU A 39 10.31 -10.74 15.62
N LEU A 40 10.85 -9.58 16.05
CA LEU A 40 10.25 -8.77 17.11
C LEU A 40 8.90 -8.16 16.70
N GLN A 41 8.73 -7.81 15.42
CA GLN A 41 7.50 -7.24 14.90
C GLN A 41 6.41 -8.32 14.72
N ASP A 42 6.76 -9.51 14.27
CA ASP A 42 5.87 -10.65 14.06
C ASP A 42 5.33 -11.23 15.38
N ALA A 43 6.13 -11.19 16.45
CA ALA A 43 5.65 -11.49 17.80
C ALA A 43 4.47 -10.57 18.21
N ASN A 44 4.45 -9.32 17.73
CA ASN A 44 3.34 -8.38 17.91
C ASN A 44 2.33 -8.37 16.73
N SER A 45 2.71 -8.90 15.56
CA SER A 45 1.98 -8.78 14.29
C SER A 45 1.38 -10.07 13.78
N GLY A 46 1.44 -11.17 14.53
CA GLY A 46 0.77 -12.46 14.24
C GLY A 46 -0.74 -12.37 13.95
N ARG A 47 -1.37 -11.20 14.10
CA ARG A 47 -2.76 -10.93 13.66
C ARG A 47 -2.90 -10.23 12.31
N ARG A 48 -1.83 -9.73 11.67
CA ARG A 48 -1.93 -8.89 10.46
C ARG A 48 -1.34 -9.52 9.19
N ALA A 49 -0.39 -10.45 9.31
CA ALA A 49 0.22 -11.11 8.15
C ALA A 49 -0.72 -12.10 7.42
N GLU A 50 -1.69 -12.69 8.12
CA GLU A 50 -2.73 -13.52 7.48
C GLU A 50 -3.69 -12.67 6.61
N ASN A 51 -3.83 -11.38 6.90
CA ASN A 51 -4.79 -10.50 6.20
C ASN A 51 -4.21 -9.81 4.94
N SER A 52 -2.97 -10.10 4.55
CA SER A 52 -2.31 -9.40 3.44
C SER A 52 -2.06 -10.24 2.18
N ARG A 53 -2.66 -11.45 2.09
CA ARG A 53 -2.57 -12.32 0.91
C ARG A 53 -3.91 -12.82 0.38
N VAL A 54 -4.94 -11.98 0.31
CA VAL A 54 -6.00 -12.16 -0.70
C VAL A 54 -6.52 -10.78 -1.06
N ILE A 55 -6.19 -10.27 -2.26
CA ILE A 55 -7.07 -9.30 -2.92
C ILE A 55 -8.13 -10.19 -3.56
N PRO A 56 -9.35 -10.32 -3.02
CA PRO A 56 -10.35 -11.14 -3.66
C PRO A 56 -10.81 -10.36 -4.89
N PHE A 57 -10.58 -10.92 -6.07
CA PHE A 57 -11.45 -10.59 -7.19
C PHE A 57 -12.90 -10.78 -6.71
N PRO A 58 -13.81 -9.81 -6.97
CA PRO A 58 -15.17 -9.90 -6.48
C PRO A 58 -15.86 -11.09 -7.15
N ASN A 59 -15.95 -12.20 -6.42
CA ASN A 59 -16.81 -13.32 -6.76
C ASN A 59 -18.22 -12.96 -6.25
N PRO A 60 -19.24 -12.79 -7.12
CA PRO A 60 -20.54 -12.26 -6.73
C PRO A 60 -21.39 -13.19 -5.84
N ALA A 61 -20.83 -14.31 -5.34
CA ALA A 61 -21.60 -15.40 -4.76
C ALA A 61 -21.48 -15.57 -3.22
N LYS A 62 -20.75 -14.73 -2.48
CA LYS A 62 -20.68 -14.88 -1.00
C LYS A 62 -21.02 -13.60 -0.25
N LYS A 63 -22.31 -13.51 0.10
CA LYS A 63 -22.84 -12.65 1.16
C LYS A 63 -22.37 -13.16 2.53
N THR A 64 -21.34 -12.54 3.11
CA THR A 64 -21.15 -12.27 4.56
C THR A 64 -19.71 -11.83 4.81
N ALA A 65 -19.40 -10.58 4.50
CA ALA A 65 -18.32 -9.86 5.16
C ALA A 65 -18.96 -8.99 6.26
N PRO A 66 -18.30 -8.80 7.43
CA PRO A 66 -18.79 -7.90 8.46
C PRO A 66 -18.96 -6.49 7.87
N PRO A 67 -19.89 -5.67 8.39
CA PRO A 67 -20.05 -4.31 7.90
C PRO A 67 -18.71 -3.60 8.10
N VAL A 68 -17.93 -3.46 7.02
CA VAL A 68 -16.90 -2.44 6.91
C VAL A 68 -17.61 -1.20 7.37
N ALA A 69 -17.17 -0.69 8.52
CA ALA A 69 -17.82 0.38 9.25
C ALA A 69 -18.38 1.34 8.22
N THR A 70 -19.70 1.30 8.07
CA THR A 70 -20.44 2.25 7.30
C THR A 70 -20.14 3.54 8.02
N ALA A 71 -19.06 4.19 7.59
CA ALA A 71 -18.93 5.60 7.75
C ALA A 71 -20.27 6.09 7.24
N ARG A 72 -21.13 6.50 8.16
CA ARG A 72 -22.19 7.49 7.93
C ARG A 72 -21.49 8.79 7.50
N SER A 73 -20.60 8.71 6.52
CA SER A 73 -20.19 9.82 5.71
C SER A 73 -21.47 10.21 5.00
N GLU A 74 -22.08 11.27 5.50
CA GLU A 74 -23.20 11.97 4.89
C GLU A 74 -23.08 11.84 3.39
N ARG A 75 -24.06 11.18 2.79
CA ARG A 75 -23.96 10.78 1.41
C ARG A 75 -23.79 12.05 0.59
N CYS A 76 -22.88 12.04 -0.39
CA CYS A 76 -22.60 13.26 -1.16
C CYS A 76 -23.88 13.90 -1.71
N TRP A 77 -24.85 13.09 -2.14
CA TRP A 77 -26.15 13.56 -2.63
C TRP A 77 -27.05 14.25 -1.58
N GLU A 78 -26.87 13.97 -0.29
CA GLU A 78 -27.55 14.66 0.82
C GLU A 78 -26.91 16.03 1.06
N ALA A 79 -25.57 16.10 1.03
CA ALA A 79 -24.83 17.34 1.21
C ALA A 79 -24.97 18.32 0.03
N THR A 80 -24.99 17.82 -1.21
CA THR A 80 -25.11 18.64 -2.42
C THR A 80 -26.56 18.81 -2.89
N LYS A 81 -27.53 18.24 -2.17
CA LYS A 81 -28.96 18.23 -2.53
C LYS A 81 -29.18 17.86 -4.01
N CYS A 82 -28.51 16.82 -4.50
CA CYS A 82 -28.67 16.37 -5.88
C CYS A 82 -30.13 15.99 -6.17
N ASP A 83 -30.63 16.31 -7.37
CA ASP A 83 -31.97 15.92 -7.83
C ASP A 83 -32.10 14.40 -8.04
N ALA A 84 -33.31 13.84 -7.94
CA ALA A 84 -33.57 12.41 -8.05
C ALA A 84 -33.13 11.83 -9.40
N ALA A 85 -33.27 12.60 -10.50
CA ALA A 85 -32.82 12.18 -11.83
C ALA A 85 -31.29 12.03 -11.89
N ARG A 86 -30.54 12.94 -11.24
CA ARG A 86 -29.07 12.88 -11.15
C ARG A 86 -28.59 11.76 -10.22
N ARG A 87 -29.32 11.49 -9.14
CA ARG A 87 -29.00 10.38 -8.21
C ARG A 87 -29.07 9.02 -8.92
N ALA A 88 -30.11 8.78 -9.72
CA ALA A 88 -30.29 7.51 -10.41
C ALA A 88 -29.16 7.19 -11.41
N GLN A 89 -28.55 8.22 -12.00
CA GLN A 89 -27.45 8.09 -12.95
C GLN A 89 -26.07 8.02 -12.28
N CYS A 90 -25.97 8.40 -11.00
CA CYS A 90 -24.69 8.50 -10.31
C CYS A 90 -24.17 7.12 -9.90
N ALA A 91 -22.92 6.80 -10.27
CA ALA A 91 -22.25 5.57 -9.85
C ALA A 91 -22.14 5.45 -8.31
N ALA A 92 -22.00 6.58 -7.60
CA ALA A 92 -21.99 6.61 -6.13
C ALA A 92 -23.31 6.18 -5.49
N TYR A 93 -24.44 6.39 -6.16
CA TYR A 93 -25.74 5.95 -5.66
C TYR A 93 -25.93 4.44 -5.82
N LYS A 94 -25.37 3.86 -6.89
CA LYS A 94 -25.42 2.43 -7.18
C LYS A 94 -24.54 1.59 -6.23
N GLN A 95 -23.54 2.21 -5.60
CA GLN A 95 -22.59 1.55 -4.70
C GLN A 95 -22.58 2.21 -3.32
N PRO A 96 -23.59 1.94 -2.47
CA PRO A 96 -23.65 2.53 -1.13
C PRO A 96 -22.52 2.06 -0.21
N ASP A 97 -21.82 0.99 -0.54
CA ASP A 97 -20.70 0.48 0.28
C ASP A 97 -19.39 1.23 0.02
N LEU A 98 -19.30 2.01 -1.05
CA LEU A 98 -18.10 2.76 -1.41
C LEU A 98 -18.27 4.27 -1.18
N PRO A 99 -17.19 4.98 -0.83
CA PRO A 99 -17.24 6.43 -0.78
C PRO A 99 -17.48 6.98 -2.17
N CYS A 100 -18.19 8.11 -2.26
CA CYS A 100 -18.73 8.61 -3.53
C CYS A 100 -17.66 8.84 -4.61
N TRP A 101 -16.48 9.34 -4.22
CA TRP A 101 -15.37 9.58 -5.15
C TRP A 101 -14.83 8.27 -5.75
N LEU A 102 -14.78 7.20 -4.95
CA LEU A 102 -14.27 5.90 -5.40
C LEU A 102 -15.29 5.21 -6.30
N ALA A 103 -16.57 5.28 -5.95
CA ALA A 103 -17.64 4.77 -6.79
C ALA A 103 -17.71 5.52 -8.14
N LEU A 104 -17.50 6.85 -8.15
CA LEU A 104 -17.37 7.63 -9.39
C LEU A 104 -16.13 7.24 -10.19
N GLN A 105 -14.99 7.05 -9.53
CA GLN A 105 -13.76 6.65 -10.20
C GLN A 105 -13.86 5.24 -10.83
N VAL A 106 -14.50 4.29 -10.14
CA VAL A 106 -14.71 2.93 -10.65
C VAL A 106 -15.80 2.89 -11.73
N GLY A 107 -16.87 3.68 -11.58
CA GLY A 107 -18.01 3.66 -12.50
C GLY A 107 -17.83 4.52 -13.75
N GLU A 108 -17.28 5.74 -13.60
CA GLU A 108 -17.10 6.71 -14.70
C GLU A 108 -15.66 6.73 -15.23
N GLY A 109 -14.71 6.06 -14.55
CA GLY A 109 -13.29 6.04 -14.92
C GLY A 109 -12.53 7.34 -14.67
N LYS A 110 -13.24 8.42 -14.33
CA LYS A 110 -12.67 9.74 -14.01
C LYS A 110 -13.44 10.41 -12.89
N LEU A 111 -12.71 11.12 -12.03
CA LEU A 111 -13.31 11.98 -11.02
C LEU A 111 -13.56 13.35 -11.66
N ARG A 112 -14.77 13.88 -11.50
CA ARG A 112 -15.13 15.21 -12.02
C ARG A 112 -14.47 16.30 -11.17
N GLU A 113 -14.16 17.45 -11.77
CA GLU A 113 -13.51 18.59 -11.09
C GLU A 113 -14.28 19.06 -9.85
N GLU A 114 -15.62 19.05 -9.93
CA GLU A 114 -16.52 19.36 -8.82
C GLU A 114 -16.31 18.47 -7.58
N CYS A 115 -15.86 17.22 -7.77
CA CYS A 115 -15.64 16.27 -6.68
C CYS A 115 -14.30 16.49 -5.97
N PHE A 116 -13.32 17.14 -6.60
CA PHE A 116 -12.04 17.48 -5.95
C PHE A 116 -12.21 18.55 -4.87
N ASN A 117 -13.19 19.43 -5.03
CA ASN A 117 -13.52 20.47 -4.05
C ASN A 117 -14.51 19.99 -2.97
N CYS A 118 -14.92 18.72 -3.01
CA CYS A 118 -15.87 18.19 -2.04
C CYS A 118 -15.19 17.99 -0.67
N ALA A 119 -15.80 18.52 0.39
CA ALA A 119 -15.31 18.38 1.77
C ALA A 119 -15.05 16.91 2.17
N GLN A 120 -15.81 15.95 1.63
CA GLN A 120 -15.58 14.52 1.89
C GLN A 120 -14.27 14.01 1.28
N TYR A 121 -13.92 14.48 0.09
CA TYR A 121 -12.66 14.13 -0.58
C TYR A 121 -11.46 14.74 0.16
N THR A 122 -11.55 16.01 0.55
CA THR A 122 -10.49 16.71 1.29
C THR A 122 -10.25 16.12 2.68
N LYS A 123 -11.33 15.74 3.40
CA LYS A 123 -11.23 15.07 4.72
C LYS A 123 -10.43 13.76 4.62
N LEU A 124 -10.66 12.97 3.56
CA LEU A 124 -9.93 11.72 3.35
C LEU A 124 -8.46 11.95 2.95
N GLN A 125 -8.17 12.96 2.12
CA GLN A 125 -6.79 13.32 1.79
C GLN A 125 -5.99 13.74 3.04
N LYS A 126 -6.61 14.51 3.94
CA LYS A 126 -5.97 14.96 5.19
C LYS A 126 -5.63 13.81 6.15
N ASN A 127 -6.41 12.73 6.16
CA ASN A 127 -6.14 11.55 7.00
C ASN A 127 -5.09 10.59 6.38
N ARG A 128 -4.65 10.84 5.15
CA ARG A 128 -3.68 10.02 4.43
C ARG A 128 -2.27 10.63 4.41
N ALA A 129 -2.18 11.95 4.55
CA ALA A 129 -0.93 12.70 4.74
C ALA A 129 -0.44 12.56 6.18
#